data_AF-M2ZVP5-F1
#
_entry.id   AF-M2ZVP5-F1
#
_cell.length_a   1.000
_cell.length_b   1.000
_cell.length_c   1.000
_cell.angle_alpha   90.00
_cell.angle_beta   90.00
_cell.angle_gamma   90.00
#
_symmetry.space_group_name_H-M   'P 1'
#
loop_
_entity.id
_entity.type
_entity.pdbx_description
1 polymer ?
#
loop_
_entity_poly.entity_id
_entity_poly.type
_entity_poly.pdbx_seq_one_letter_code
_entity_poly.pdbx_strand_id
1 'polypeptide(L)' 'MITIGKGPSGLPAAAAAAQIARLLDDLAHEARRMGFGGLAESIASVGIEASEEARHASRLKM' A
#
# COMPACT_ATOMS: atom_id res chain seq x y z
N MET A 1 -27.88 15.96 -5.05
CA MET A 1 -27.34 14.87 -5.90
C MET A 1 -25.83 14.92 -5.80
N ILE A 2 -25.21 14.02 -5.04
CA ILE A 2 -23.75 13.98 -4.89
C ILE A 2 -23.19 13.36 -6.17
N THR A 3 -22.53 14.17 -6.98
CA THR A 3 -21.78 13.72 -8.16
C THR A 3 -20.58 12.92 -7.68
N ILE A 4 -20.74 11.60 -7.59
CA ILE A 4 -19.63 10.66 -7.50
C ILE A 4 -18.86 10.79 -8.81
N GLY A 5 -17.81 11.61 -8.77
CA GLY A 5 -16.88 11.78 -9.88
C GLY A 5 -16.31 10.41 -10.25
N LYS A 6 -16.71 9.94 -11.42
CA LYS A 6 -16.19 8.75 -12.09
C LYS A 6 -14.71 9.00 -12.41
N GLY A 7 -13.82 8.73 -11.45
CA GLY A 7 -12.40 8.59 -11.71
C GLY A 7 -12.17 7.41 -12.67
N PRO A 8 -11.13 7.45 -13.53
CA PRO A 8 -10.91 6.45 -14.56
C PRO A 8 -10.77 5.06 -13.92
N SER A 9 -11.80 4.26 -14.08
CA SER A 9 -12.11 3.01 -13.38
C SER A 9 -11.28 1.82 -13.86
N GLY A 10 -9.99 2.05 -14.13
CA GLY A 10 -9.03 1.01 -14.54
C GLY A 10 -7.64 1.17 -13.93
N LEU A 11 -7.25 2.34 -13.44
CA LEU A 11 -5.91 2.62 -12.92
C LEU A 11 -5.74 2.88 -11.39
N PRO A 12 -6.77 2.84 -10.51
CA PRO A 12 -6.58 3.27 -9.11
C PRO A 12 -6.07 2.18 -8.15
N ALA A 13 -6.46 0.91 -8.31
CA ALA A 13 -6.21 -0.12 -7.28
C ALA A 13 -4.71 -0.46 -7.11
N ALA A 14 -3.99 -0.71 -8.21
CA ALA A 14 -2.56 -1.03 -8.17
C ALA A 14 -1.72 0.18 -7.70
N ALA A 15 -2.07 1.38 -8.17
CA ALA A 15 -1.42 2.62 -7.76
C ALA A 15 -1.66 2.95 -6.28
N ALA A 16 -2.89 2.74 -5.78
CA ALA A 16 -3.24 2.91 -4.38
C ALA A 16 -2.51 1.89 -3.50
N ALA A 17 -2.49 0.61 -3.89
CA ALA A 17 -1.78 -0.44 -3.17
C ALA A 17 -0.26 -0.17 -3.09
N ALA A 18 0.34 0.33 -4.18
CA ALA A 18 1.75 0.74 -4.20
C ALA A 18 2.05 2.01 -3.37
N GLN A 19 1.05 2.87 -3.15
CA GLN A 19 1.18 4.01 -2.23
C GLN A 19 1.05 3.55 -0.78
N ILE A 20 0.11 2.67 -0.47
CA ILE A 20 -0.06 2.07 0.86
C ILE A 20 1.21 1.34 1.27
N ALA A 21 1.81 0.54 0.39
CA ALA A 21 3.07 -0.15 0.65
C ALA A 21 4.21 0.80 1.04
N ARG A 22 4.33 1.95 0.36
CA ARG A 22 5.34 2.97 0.69
C ARG A 22 5.10 3.61 2.05
N LEU A 23 3.85 3.97 2.35
CA LEU A 23 3.49 4.54 3.65
C LEU A 23 3.75 3.56 4.80
N LEU A 24 3.53 2.26 4.57
CA LEU A 24 3.82 1.22 5.55
C LEU A 24 5.33 1.04 5.75
N ASP A 25 6.14 1.14 4.71
CA ASP A 25 7.61 1.08 4.85
C ASP A 25 8.16 2.28 5.64
N ASP A 26 7.68 3.49 5.34
CA ASP A 26 8.03 4.71 6.08
C ASP A 26 7.65 4.57 7.57
N LEU A 27 6.45 4.04 7.85
CA LEU A 27 5.97 3.82 9.21
C LEU A 27 6.77 2.73 9.95
N ALA A 28 7.13 1.63 9.27
CA ALA A 28 7.98 0.59 9.83
C ALA A 28 9.40 1.12 10.11
N HIS A 29 9.91 2.01 9.27
CA HIS A 29 11.19 2.67 9.51
C HIS A 29 11.13 3.55 10.76
N GLU A 30 10.09 4.38 10.91
CA GLU A 30 9.93 5.23 12.09
C GLU A 30 9.71 4.40 13.37
N ALA A 31 8.91 3.34 13.29
CA ALA A 31 8.73 2.41 14.42
C ALA A 31 10.07 1.78 14.87
N ARG A 32 10.97 1.43 13.94
CA ARG A 32 12.33 0.96 14.29
C ARG A 32 13.14 2.04 14.97
N ARG A 33 13.13 3.27 14.47
CA ARG A 33 13.85 4.41 15.07
C ARG A 33 13.38 4.69 16.51
N MET A 34 12.10 4.46 16.78
CA MET A 34 11.50 4.62 18.11
C MET A 34 11.72 3.40 19.03
N GLY A 35 12.38 2.34 18.56
CA GLY A 35 12.64 1.13 19.35
C GLY A 35 11.49 0.11 19.38
N PHE A 36 10.45 0.30 18.57
CA PHE A 36 9.32 -0.62 18.45
C PHE A 36 9.58 -1.70 17.39
N GLY A 37 10.59 -2.56 17.63
CA GLY A 37 11.05 -3.57 16.66
C GLY A 37 9.95 -4.53 16.18
N GLY A 38 9.21 -5.15 17.11
CA GLY A 38 8.15 -6.11 16.75
C GLY A 38 6.95 -5.48 16.02
N LEU A 39 6.64 -4.21 16.33
CA LEU A 39 5.62 -3.45 15.58
C LEU A 39 6.10 -3.17 14.17
N ALA A 40 7.36 -2.74 14.01
CA ALA A 40 7.92 -2.47 12.71
C ALA A 40 7.97 -3.71 11.80
N GLU A 41 8.28 -4.89 12.34
CA GLU A 41 8.22 -6.15 11.60
C GLU A 41 6.80 -6.47 11.12
N SER A 42 5.81 -6.29 12.00
CA SER A 42 4.40 -6.49 11.67
C SER A 42 3.93 -5.55 10.56
N ILE A 43 4.30 -4.26 10.64
CA ILE A 43 3.97 -3.25 9.62
C ILE A 43 4.66 -3.55 8.30
N ALA A 44 5.94 -3.95 8.33
CA ALA A 44 6.69 -4.32 7.13
C ALA A 44 6.07 -5.54 6.42
N SER A 45 5.59 -6.54 7.19
CA SER A 45 4.87 -7.70 6.63
C SER A 45 3.65 -7.26 5.82
N VAL A 46 2.81 -6.38 6.39
CA VAL A 46 1.62 -5.86 5.69
C VAL A 46 2.02 -4.99 4.47
N GLY A 47 3.12 -4.26 4.56
CA GLY A 47 3.66 -3.48 3.42
C GLY A 47 4.07 -4.35 2.22
N ILE A 48 4.61 -5.54 2.49
CA ILE A 48 4.94 -6.53 1.46
C ILE A 48 3.66 -7.05 0.81
N GLU A 49 2.66 -7.47 1.61
CA GLU A 49 1.37 -7.94 1.10
C GLU A 49 0.69 -6.88 0.21
N ALA A 50 0.68 -5.61 0.63
CA ALA A 50 0.15 -4.51 -0.17
C ALA A 50 0.92 -4.31 -1.50
N SER A 51 2.25 -4.51 -1.49
CA SER A 51 3.08 -4.45 -2.70
C SER A 51 2.79 -5.61 -3.66
N GLU A 52 2.57 -6.80 -3.13
CA GLU A 52 2.24 -7.99 -3.91
C GLU A 52 0.87 -7.82 -4.57
N GLU A 53 -0.11 -7.30 -3.82
CA GLU A 53 -1.44 -6.95 -4.32
C GLU A 53 -1.35 -5.91 -5.44
N ALA A 54 -0.51 -4.87 -5.28
CA ALA A 54 -0.26 -3.88 -6.33
C ALA A 54 0.29 -4.53 -7.62
N ARG A 55 1.24 -5.46 -7.49
CA ARG A 55 1.82 -6.20 -8.62
C ARG A 55 0.82 -7.16 -9.25
N HIS A 56 -0.05 -7.77 -8.46
CA HIS A 56 -1.09 -8.68 -8.95
C HIS A 56 -2.16 -7.91 -9.72
N ALA A 57 -2.69 -6.83 -9.15
CA ALA A 57 -3.66 -5.94 -9.78
C ALA A 57 -3.12 -5.25 -11.05
N SER A 58 -1.82 -5.00 -11.13
CA SER A 58 -1.16 -4.50 -12.34
C SER A 58 -1.04 -5.57 -13.43
N ARG A 59 -0.80 -6.84 -13.06
CA ARG A 59 -0.68 -7.97 -14.00
C ARG A 59 -2.01 -8.40 -14.59
N LEU A 60 -3.10 -8.37 -13.81
CA LEU A 60 -4.45 -8.68 -14.27
C LEU A 60 -5.03 -7.68 -15.30
N LYS A 61 -4.36 -6.54 -15.49
CA LYS A 61 -4.78 -5.47 -16.41
C LYS A 61 -3.95 -5.39 -17.69
N MET A 62 -2.92 -6.24 -17.81
CA MET A 62 -2.19 -6.50 -19.05
C MET A 62 -2.82 -7.68 -19.77
#